data_AF-A0A958KP10-F1
#
_entry.id   AF-A0A958KP10-F1
#
_cell.length_a   1.000
_cell.length_b   1.000
_cell.length_c   1.000
_cell.angle_alpha   90.00
_cell.angle_beta   90.00
_cell.angle_gamma   90.00
#
_symmetry.space_group_name_H-M   'P 1'
#
loop_
_entity.id
_entity.type
_entity.pdbx_description
1 polymer ?
#
loop_
_entity_poly.entity_id
_entity_poly.type
_entity_poly.pdbx_seq_one_letter_code
_entity_poly.pdbx_strand_id
1 'polypeptide(L)'
;NGPVIGACRVGENDELMLITTSGNAIRIPASSVSLIGRNTQGVRLISLKDGETVGAVARVAEQEEENGEDEDALDVESGDE
;
A
#
# COMPACT_ATOMS: atom_id res chain seq x y z
N ASN A 1 -20.23 13.30 -6.45
CA ASN A 1 -19.45 12.33 -5.65
C ASN A 1 -20.27 11.06 -5.48
N GLY A 2 -19.65 9.90 -5.66
CA GLY A 2 -20.29 8.60 -5.40
C GLY A 2 -20.31 8.25 -3.90
N PRO A 3 -20.78 7.05 -3.53
CA PRO A 3 -20.75 6.59 -2.14
C PRO A 3 -19.32 6.41 -1.64
N VAL A 4 -19.15 6.39 -0.32
CA VAL A 4 -17.88 5.98 0.31
C VAL A 4 -17.70 4.48 0.12
N ILE A 5 -16.56 4.09 -0.45
CA ILE A 5 -16.23 2.68 -0.71
C ILE A 5 -15.31 2.05 0.36
N GLY A 6 -14.64 2.88 1.16
CA GLY A 6 -13.72 2.41 2.18
C GLY A 6 -13.00 3.56 2.90
N ALA A 7 -12.36 3.21 4.01
CA ALA A 7 -11.46 4.08 4.75
C ALA A 7 -10.33 3.21 5.32
N CYS A 8 -9.09 3.69 5.19
CA CYS A 8 -7.92 3.03 5.76
C CYS A 8 -6.99 4.08 6.37
N ARG A 9 -6.25 3.68 7.40
CA ARG A 9 -5.18 4.50 7.97
C ARG A 9 -3.93 4.29 7.11
N VAL A 10 -3.24 5.38 6.79
CA VAL A 10 -1.97 5.38 6.05
C VAL A 10 -0.91 6.18 6.80
N GLY A 11 0.34 5.77 6.67
CA GLY A 11 1.54 6.54 6.97
C GLY A 11 2.12 7.20 5.71
N GLU A 12 3.25 7.90 5.87
CA GLU A 12 3.88 8.66 4.78
C GLU A 12 4.51 7.77 3.69
N ASN A 13 4.99 6.58 4.08
CA ASN A 13 5.63 5.62 3.19
C ASN A 13 4.66 4.56 2.64
N ASP A 14 3.39 4.60 3.07
CA ASP A 14 2.40 3.64 2.61
C ASP A 14 2.04 3.88 1.14
N GLU A 15 1.70 2.80 0.44
CA GLU A 15 1.08 2.87 -0.88
C GLU A 15 -0.38 2.42 -0.81
N LEU A 16 -1.19 2.97 -1.72
CA LEU A 16 -2.59 2.62 -1.90
C LEU A 16 -2.76 1.93 -3.26
N MET A 17 -3.51 0.85 -3.26
CA MET A 17 -3.98 0.17 -4.47
C MET A 17 -5.47 0.43 -4.66
N LEU A 18 -5.82 0.99 -5.81
CA LEU A 18 -7.17 1.27 -6.24
C LEU A 18 -7.54 0.28 -7.35
N ILE A 19 -8.70 -0.35 -7.25
CA ILE A 19 -9.21 -1.25 -8.29
C ILE A 19 -10.50 -0.66 -8.84
N THR A 20 -10.57 -0.49 -10.16
CA THR A 20 -11.77 0.01 -10.84
C THR A 20 -12.73 -1.12 -11.18
N THR A 21 -13.99 -0.78 -11.47
CA THR A 21 -15.00 -1.75 -11.93
C THR A 21 -14.65 -2.40 -13.27
N SER A 22 -13.72 -1.83 -14.03
CA SER A 22 -13.20 -2.42 -15.27
C SER A 22 -12.00 -3.34 -15.06
N GLY A 23 -11.57 -3.56 -13.81
CA GLY A 23 -10.46 -4.44 -13.45
C GLY A 23 -9.08 -3.77 -13.53
N ASN A 24 -9.00 -2.45 -13.70
CA ASN A 24 -7.73 -1.74 -13.69
C ASN A 24 -7.23 -1.56 -12.25
N ALA A 25 -6.00 -1.98 -11.98
CA ALA A 25 -5.33 -1.74 -10.70
C ALA A 25 -4.37 -0.55 -10.84
N ILE A 26 -4.53 0.43 -9.95
CA ILE A 26 -3.72 1.66 -9.93
C ILE A 26 -3.07 1.77 -8.56
N ARG A 27 -1.74 1.83 -8.54
CA ARG A 27 -0.94 2.05 -7.32
C ARG A 27 -0.56 3.52 -7.23
N ILE A 28 -0.79 4.14 -6.08
CA ILE A 28 -0.38 5.51 -5.79
C ILE A 28 0.30 5.58 -4.42
N PRO A 29 1.33 6.41 -4.26
CA PRO A 29 1.92 6.66 -2.94
C PRO A 29 0.95 7.48 -2.08
N ALA A 30 0.82 7.16 -0.80
CA ALA A 30 -0.05 7.91 0.12
C ALA A 30 0.38 9.38 0.22
N SER A 31 1.67 9.67 0.07
CA SER A 31 2.23 11.02 0.02
C SER A 31 1.73 11.89 -1.14
N SER A 32 1.16 11.29 -2.20
CA SER A 32 0.52 12.05 -3.30
C SER A 32 -0.89 12.54 -2.96
N VAL A 33 -1.50 12.01 -1.89
CA VAL A 33 -2.85 12.41 -1.47
C VAL A 33 -2.76 13.71 -0.70
N SER A 34 -3.52 14.72 -1.13
CA SER A 34 -3.53 16.02 -0.46
C SER A 34 -4.08 15.93 0.97
N LEU A 35 -3.35 16.49 1.94
CA LEU A 35 -3.87 16.70 3.29
C LEU A 35 -4.93 17.80 3.28
N ILE A 36 -6.17 17.41 3.55
CA ILE A 36 -7.32 18.30 3.64
C ILE A 36 -8.13 18.00 4.91
N GLY A 37 -8.93 18.96 5.36
CA GLY A 37 -9.79 18.80 6.53
C GLY A 37 -10.88 17.72 6.34
N ARG A 38 -11.43 17.23 7.46
CA ARG A 38 -12.46 16.17 7.45
C ARG A 38 -13.79 16.60 6.83
N ASN A 39 -14.16 17.87 6.96
CA ASN A 39 -15.39 18.43 6.39
C ASN A 39 -15.12 19.05 5.02
N THR A 40 -14.73 18.21 4.06
CA THR A 40 -14.40 18.60 2.68
C THR A 40 -14.98 17.60 1.68
N GLN A 41 -14.94 17.93 0.39
CA GLN A 41 -15.40 17.03 -0.66
C GLN A 41 -14.37 16.00 -1.12
N GLY A 42 -13.11 16.10 -0.67
CA GLY A 42 -12.01 15.33 -1.25
C GLY A 42 -11.33 16.03 -2.42
N VAL A 43 -10.25 15.41 -2.90
CA VAL A 43 -9.59 15.72 -4.16
C VAL A 43 -9.69 14.53 -5.11
N ARG A 44 -9.63 14.78 -6.42
CA ARG A 44 -9.61 13.72 -7.41
C ARG A 44 -8.17 13.18 -7.55
N LEU A 45 -7.97 11.91 -7.20
CA LEU A 45 -6.66 11.24 -7.32
C LEU A 45 -6.41 10.68 -8.72
N ILE A 46 -7.46 10.14 -9.36
CA ILE A 46 -7.35 9.48 -10.67
C ILE A 46 -8.47 9.93 -11.61
N SER A 47 -8.15 9.94 -12.90
CA SER A 47 -9.14 10.06 -13.96
C SER A 47 -9.66 8.67 -14.33
N LEU A 48 -10.98 8.55 -14.41
CA LEU A 48 -11.67 7.31 -14.79
C LEU A 48 -12.33 7.54 -16.15
N LYS A 49 -12.54 6.47 -16.91
CA LYS A 49 -13.31 6.52 -18.15
C LYS A 49 -14.80 6.69 -17.84
N ASP A 50 -15.57 7.10 -18.85
CA ASP A 50 -17.01 7.23 -18.70
C ASP A 50 -17.66 5.87 -18.36
N GLY A 51 -18.49 5.87 -17.32
CA GLY A 51 -19.14 4.66 -16.79
C GLY A 51 -18.26 3.82 -15.86
N GLU A 52 -17.00 4.19 -15.63
CA GLU A 52 -16.10 3.49 -14.71
C GLU A 52 -16.16 4.11 -13.31
N THR A 53 -16.08 3.27 -12.28
CA THR A 53 -16.01 3.72 -10.88
C THR A 53 -14.90 2.97 -10.15
N VAL A 54 -14.48 3.49 -8.99
CA VAL A 54 -13.57 2.75 -8.10
C VAL A 54 -14.38 1.70 -7.34
N GLY A 55 -14.03 0.43 -7.50
CA GLY A 55 -14.67 -0.70 -6.83
C GLY A 55 -14.03 -1.05 -5.48
N ALA A 56 -12.72 -0.85 -5.34
CA ALA A 56 -12.02 -1.13 -4.09
C ALA A 56 -10.81 -0.22 -3.87
N VAL A 57 -10.45 -0.04 -2.60
CA VAL A 57 -9.21 0.60 -2.15
C VAL A 57 -8.58 -0.26 -1.05
N ALA A 58 -7.28 -0.48 -1.13
CA ALA A 58 -6.51 -1.20 -0.12
C ALA A 58 -5.17 -0.54 0.10
N ARG A 59 -4.66 -0.59 1.34
CA ARG A 59 -3.28 -0.25 1.63
C ARG A 59 -2.38 -1.43 1.24
N VAL A 60 -1.28 -1.14 0.55
CA VAL A 60 -0.27 -2.13 0.19
C VAL A 60 0.54 -2.46 1.45
N ALA A 61 0.79 -3.75 1.70
CA ALA A 61 1.68 -4.17 2.78
C ALA A 61 3.14 -3.89 2.39
N GLU A 62 3.93 -3.38 3.34
CA GLU A 62 5.39 -3.35 3.20
C GLU A 62 5.89 -4.77 2.97
N GLN A 63 6.72 -4.96 1.94
CA GLN A 63 7.50 -6.18 1.82
C GLN A 63 8.69 -6.02 2.76
N GLU A 64 8.81 -6.90 3.75
CA GLU A 64 10.07 -7.06 4.47
C GLU A 64 11.12 -7.45 3.43
N GLU A 65 12.09 -6.57 3.18
CA GLU A 65 13.30 -6.94 2.47
C GLU A 65 14.00 -7.99 3.34
N GLU A 66 13.95 -9.24 2.93
CA GLU A 66 14.71 -10.34 3.55
C GLU A 66 16.20 -10.09 3.25
N ASN A 67 16.85 -9.22 4.04
CA ASN A 67 18.29 -9.00 3.97
C ASN A 67 18.98 -10.21 4.60
N GLY A 68 19.16 -11.26 3.80
CA GLY A 68 19.87 -12.48 4.19
C GLY A 68 21.35 -12.20 4.47
N GLU A 69 21.67 -11.93 5.74
CA GLU A 69 23.02 -11.97 6.29
C GLU A 69 23.03 -12.99 7.44
N ASP A 70 23.00 -14.27 7.09
CA ASP A 70 23.37 -15.35 8.02
C ASP A 70 24.90 -15.49 8.03
N GLU A 71 25.58 -14.58 8.74
CA GLU A 71 26.95 -14.80 9.20
C GLU A 71 26.92 -15.26 10.66
N ASP A 72 26.72 -16.57 10.87
CA ASP A 72 27.07 -17.19 12.14
C ASP A 72 28.02 -18.37 11.89
N ALA A 73 29.28 -18.11 12.21
CA ALA A 73 30.39 -19.05 12.22
C ALA A 73 30.15 -20.15 13.27
N LEU A 74 30.03 -21.40 12.82
CA LEU A 74 30.11 -22.56 13.70
C LEU A 74 31.58 -22.93 13.90
N ASP A 75 32.19 -22.41 14.96
CA ASP A 75 33.42 -22.94 15.53
C ASP A 75 33.17 -23.34 16.99
N VAL A 76 32.93 -24.63 17.26
CA VAL A 76 33.20 -25.23 18.57
C VAL A 76 33.60 -26.71 18.42
N GLU A 77 34.92 -26.88 18.40
CA GLU A 77 35.77 -27.93 18.99
C GLU A 77 35.32 -29.40 19.08
N SER A 78 36.20 -30.24 18.50
CA SER A 78 36.36 -31.68 18.72
C SER A 78 36.49 -32.07 20.20
N GLY A 79 35.59 -32.94 20.66
CA GLY A 79 35.72 -33.69 21.92
C GLY A 79 35.84 -35.18 21.63
N ASP A 80 37.03 -35.72 21.91
CA ASP A 80 37.41 -37.14 21.97
C ASP A 80 36.52 -37.92 22.96
N GLU A 81 35.91 -39.03 22.51
CA GLU A 81 35.73 -40.28 23.28
C GLU A 81 35.77 -41.49 22.34
#